data_AF-A0A7T7L5C6-F1
#
_entry.id   AF-A0A7T7L5C6-F1
#
_cell.length_a   1.000
_cell.length_b   1.000
_cell.length_c   1.000
_cell.angle_alpha   90.00
_cell.angle_beta   90.00
_cell.angle_gamma   90.00
#
_symmetry.space_group_name_H-M   'P 1'
#
loop_
_entity.id
_entity.type
_entity.pdbx_description
1 polymer ?
#
loop_
_entity_poly.entity_id
_entity_poly.type
_entity_poly.pdbx_seq_one_letter_code
_entity_poly.pdbx_strand_id
1 'polypeptide(L)'
;MPFQVQAEDVKARSSVGTQDHRLTVDVTGSEHAVRLKISDIRKKNPRCAGTDTRVVCRVSGAYNSWSDIDRVYPYAAPGSKPGDSGTVRFSFTTEKGKKLSARTRVVVGEPVVKVRTTKVFEDVGPGSVLSTPVVVRNTGEVPVRGVGLQLAVGTGLRFENRYGNCRYPEPQKGSLAVCEFPGVRIQPGQAVVLRPALALNVAETEMYSSFRQQAWALDMGPAKNSVVPEGGDRGDGPRLTTGAAKGADLKGTFAGGDVWSEVRVDTYADFEVFAVEVSGGRGSEHTVRLKVRNNGPANPGSTTLLFTPPESATVVKQPMEAIDEDVYEPYCDLDKGTYSCSVGSGLEAGKTRTFEFTLRLGGPAEGSVRVTDAPDSDRRDPDPANDTAPVTVLP
;
A
#
# COMPACT_ATOMS: atom_id res chain seq x y z
N MET A 1 -20.57 5.72 10.55
CA MET A 1 -20.99 7.15 10.55
C MET A 1 -20.24 7.83 9.42
N PRO A 2 -20.91 8.55 8.50
CA PRO A 2 -20.27 9.07 7.29
C PRO A 2 -19.32 10.26 7.55
N PHE A 3 -19.34 10.84 8.75
CA PHE A 3 -18.45 11.92 9.16
C PHE A 3 -18.12 11.81 10.66
N GLN A 4 -17.06 12.50 11.08
CA GLN A 4 -16.64 12.60 12.47
C GLN A 4 -17.26 13.84 13.13
N VAL A 5 -17.80 13.69 14.34
CA VAL A 5 -18.24 14.81 15.17
C VAL A 5 -17.53 14.71 16.51
N GLN A 6 -16.83 15.78 16.88
CA GLN A 6 -16.16 15.91 18.17
C GLN A 6 -16.62 17.19 18.86
N ALA A 7 -16.76 17.13 20.18
CA ALA A 7 -17.02 18.30 21.01
C ALA A 7 -16.34 18.10 22.38
N GLU A 8 -15.58 19.10 22.84
CA GLU A 8 -14.91 19.07 24.14
C GLU A 8 -15.25 20.31 24.96
N ASP A 9 -15.64 20.10 26.22
CA ASP A 9 -15.73 21.09 27.28
C ASP A 9 -14.41 21.10 28.06
N VAL A 10 -13.45 21.84 27.54
CA VAL A 10 -12.11 21.96 28.14
C VAL A 10 -12.12 22.63 29.53
N LYS A 11 -13.22 23.28 29.93
CA LYS A 11 -13.35 23.99 31.21
C LYS A 11 -14.00 23.16 32.32
N ALA A 12 -14.78 22.15 31.95
CA ALA A 12 -15.46 21.25 32.87
C ALA A 12 -15.43 19.83 32.29
N ARG A 13 -14.29 19.16 32.45
CA ARG A 13 -14.15 17.75 32.06
C ARG A 13 -15.03 16.90 32.97
N SER A 14 -15.94 16.12 32.38
CA SER A 14 -16.79 15.19 33.11
C SER A 14 -15.95 14.18 33.88
N SER A 15 -16.40 13.82 35.08
CA SER A 15 -15.90 12.64 35.78
C SER A 15 -16.07 11.40 34.91
N VAL A 16 -15.17 10.43 35.08
CA VAL A 16 -15.20 9.16 34.33
C VAL A 16 -16.58 8.50 34.49
N GLY A 17 -17.25 8.25 33.37
CA GLY A 17 -18.56 7.61 33.35
C GLY A 17 -19.77 8.54 33.52
N THR A 18 -19.58 9.86 33.68
CA THR A 18 -20.67 10.85 33.78
C THR A 18 -21.15 11.32 32.39
N GLN A 19 -22.46 11.60 32.27
CA GLN A 19 -23.09 12.18 31.07
C GLN A 19 -23.94 13.40 31.45
N ASP A 20 -23.25 14.46 31.80
CA ASP A 20 -23.72 15.77 32.24
C ASP A 20 -23.85 16.79 31.10
N HIS A 21 -23.44 16.42 29.88
CA HIS A 21 -23.57 17.24 28.68
C HIS A 21 -24.68 16.70 27.77
N ARG A 22 -25.14 17.55 26.86
CA ARG A 22 -26.23 17.20 25.94
C ARG A 22 -25.86 17.46 24.50
N LEU A 23 -25.86 16.41 23.68
CA LEU A 23 -25.77 16.52 22.24
C LEU A 23 -27.16 16.48 21.63
N THR A 24 -27.52 17.47 20.83
CA THR A 24 -28.74 17.48 20.02
C THR A 24 -28.36 17.37 18.56
N VAL A 25 -28.98 16.44 17.85
CA VAL A 25 -28.87 16.25 16.40
C VAL A 25 -30.23 16.52 15.79
N ASP A 26 -30.30 17.41 14.82
CA ASP A 26 -31.55 17.94 14.27
C ASP A 26 -31.46 18.05 12.75
N VAL A 27 -32.46 17.52 12.06
CA VAL A 27 -32.63 17.62 10.59
C VAL A 27 -33.95 18.27 10.22
N THR A 28 -34.54 19.06 11.13
CA THR A 28 -35.79 19.78 10.88
C THR A 28 -35.62 20.73 9.68
N GLY A 29 -36.56 20.71 8.74
CA GLY A 29 -36.47 21.35 7.43
C GLY A 29 -35.65 20.58 6.38
N SER A 30 -35.21 19.36 6.68
CA SER A 30 -34.45 18.47 5.77
C SER A 30 -35.00 17.03 5.75
N GLU A 31 -36.20 16.84 6.29
CA GLU A 31 -36.86 15.56 6.52
C GLU A 31 -37.24 14.82 5.23
N HIS A 32 -37.32 15.55 4.12
CA HIS A 32 -37.58 15.01 2.79
C HIS A 32 -36.37 14.23 2.24
N ALA A 33 -35.15 14.56 2.70
CA ALA A 33 -33.91 13.95 2.25
C ALA A 33 -33.29 13.03 3.31
N VAL A 34 -33.36 13.43 4.59
CA VAL A 34 -32.58 12.80 5.66
C VAL A 34 -33.43 12.59 6.91
N ARG A 35 -33.26 11.43 7.54
CA ARG A 35 -33.81 11.10 8.86
C ARG A 35 -32.69 10.65 9.81
N LEU A 36 -32.99 10.60 11.10
CA LEU A 36 -32.05 10.26 12.17
C LEU A 36 -32.38 8.90 12.78
N LYS A 37 -31.35 8.09 13.00
CA LYS A 37 -31.44 6.80 13.69
C LYS A 37 -30.50 6.77 14.88
N ILE A 38 -31.01 6.38 16.04
CA ILE A 38 -30.21 6.18 17.25
C ILE A 38 -29.45 4.85 17.13
N SER A 39 -28.19 4.83 17.57
CA SER A 39 -27.39 3.61 17.65
C SER A 39 -28.03 2.58 18.56
N ASP A 40 -28.11 1.33 18.11
CA ASP A 40 -28.69 0.21 18.85
C ASP A 40 -27.69 -0.51 19.77
N ILE A 41 -26.48 0.03 19.94
CA ILE A 41 -25.41 -0.52 20.78
C ILE A 41 -25.82 -0.50 22.27
N ARG A 42 -26.53 0.55 22.71
CA ARG A 42 -26.99 0.72 24.10
C ARG A 42 -28.51 0.47 24.22
N LYS A 43 -28.95 -0.78 24.04
CA LYS A 43 -30.38 -1.15 24.15
C LYS A 43 -30.93 -1.01 25.59
N LYS A 44 -30.11 -1.38 26.59
CA LYS A 44 -30.45 -1.23 28.01
C LYS A 44 -30.00 0.16 28.48
N ASN A 45 -30.92 0.95 29.05
CA ASN A 45 -30.70 2.34 29.50
C ASN A 45 -30.24 3.30 28.38
N PRO A 46 -31.08 3.56 27.37
CA PRO A 46 -30.73 4.47 26.28
C PRO A 46 -30.44 5.87 26.83
N ARG A 47 -29.35 6.47 26.36
CA ARG A 47 -28.98 7.85 26.69
C ARG A 47 -29.38 8.84 25.61
N CYS A 48 -29.86 8.33 24.48
CA CYS A 48 -30.42 9.10 23.39
C CYS A 48 -31.93 8.86 23.30
N ALA A 49 -32.70 9.91 23.06
CA ALA A 49 -34.14 9.84 22.83
C ALA A 49 -34.58 10.95 21.87
N GLY A 50 -35.70 10.75 21.18
CA GLY A 50 -36.27 11.73 20.25
C GLY A 50 -37.01 11.09 19.10
N THR A 51 -37.19 11.85 18.03
CA THR A 51 -37.82 11.42 16.78
C THR A 51 -36.77 11.13 15.70
N ASP A 52 -37.22 10.70 14.53
CA ASP A 52 -36.40 10.56 13.32
C ASP A 52 -36.00 11.90 12.70
N THR A 53 -36.35 13.04 13.31
CA THR A 53 -36.00 14.39 12.84
C THR A 53 -35.20 15.18 13.88
N ARG A 54 -35.31 14.81 15.15
CA ARG A 54 -34.58 15.47 16.24
C ARG A 54 -34.31 14.49 17.38
N VAL A 55 -33.03 14.26 17.66
CA VAL A 55 -32.55 13.37 18.72
C VAL A 55 -31.72 14.15 19.73
N VAL A 56 -31.88 13.81 21.00
CA VAL A 56 -31.13 14.37 22.12
C VAL A 56 -30.43 13.23 22.86
N CYS A 57 -29.11 13.31 23.01
CA CYS A 57 -28.27 12.38 23.73
C CYS A 57 -27.64 13.03 24.96
N ARG A 58 -27.61 12.31 26.08
CA ARG A 58 -26.74 12.60 27.22
C ARG A 58 -25.36 12.03 26.93
N VAL A 59 -24.35 12.90 26.94
CA VAL A 59 -22.96 12.58 26.57
C VAL A 59 -22.00 13.15 27.63
N SER A 60 -20.74 12.73 27.61
CA SER A 60 -19.70 13.35 28.42
C SER A 60 -19.25 14.69 27.82
N GLY A 61 -18.45 15.41 28.59
CA GLY A 61 -17.78 16.64 28.21
C GLY A 61 -16.72 16.48 27.12
N ALA A 62 -16.34 15.26 26.74
CA ALA A 62 -15.38 14.98 25.66
C ALA A 62 -15.99 13.98 24.67
N TYR A 63 -16.98 14.44 23.90
CA TYR A 63 -17.71 13.60 22.97
C TYR A 63 -16.95 13.37 21.67
N ASN A 64 -16.90 12.12 21.22
CA ASN A 64 -16.40 11.74 19.91
C ASN A 64 -17.27 10.63 19.30
N SER A 65 -17.88 10.96 18.16
CA SER A 65 -18.82 10.08 17.46
C SER A 65 -18.19 8.80 16.89
N TRP A 66 -16.86 8.65 16.91
CA TRP A 66 -16.15 7.44 16.50
C TRP A 66 -15.78 6.52 17.67
N SER A 67 -15.71 7.01 18.90
CA SER A 67 -15.38 6.22 20.10
C SER A 67 -16.58 6.01 21.03
N ASP A 68 -17.45 7.00 21.20
CA ASP A 68 -18.56 6.92 22.18
C ASP A 68 -19.72 6.10 21.66
N ILE A 69 -20.44 5.35 22.49
CA ILE A 69 -21.54 4.51 22.00
C ILE A 69 -22.88 5.25 21.85
N ASP A 70 -22.99 6.44 22.43
CA ASP A 70 -24.20 7.28 22.41
C ASP A 70 -24.24 8.09 21.09
N ARG A 71 -24.56 7.41 19.98
CA ARG A 71 -24.46 7.93 18.60
C ARG A 71 -25.83 8.08 17.91
N VAL A 72 -25.89 9.06 17.01
CA VAL A 72 -27.01 9.28 16.09
C VAL A 72 -26.47 9.32 14.67
N TYR A 73 -27.11 8.60 13.76
CA TYR A 73 -26.70 8.51 12.36
C TYR A 73 -27.76 9.12 11.46
N PRO A 74 -27.40 10.00 10.51
CA PRO A 74 -28.28 10.33 9.40
C PRO A 74 -28.42 9.12 8.47
N TYR A 75 -29.61 8.93 7.91
CA TYR A 75 -29.88 7.98 6.84
C TYR A 75 -30.87 8.60 5.83
N ALA A 76 -30.94 8.01 4.64
CA ALA A 76 -31.83 8.47 3.57
C ALA A 76 -33.30 8.42 4.02
N ALA A 77 -34.03 9.53 3.85
CA ALA A 77 -35.45 9.55 4.14
C ALA A 77 -36.22 8.62 3.18
N PRO A 78 -37.33 8.00 3.61
CA PRO A 78 -38.19 7.25 2.70
C PRO A 78 -38.62 8.12 1.50
N GLY A 79 -38.42 7.60 0.28
CA GLY A 79 -38.77 8.30 -0.95
C GLY A 79 -37.74 9.34 -1.43
N SER A 80 -36.68 9.60 -0.66
CA SER A 80 -35.56 10.42 -1.14
C SER A 80 -34.81 9.73 -2.29
N LYS A 81 -34.20 10.54 -3.15
CA LYS A 81 -33.46 10.12 -4.34
C LYS A 81 -31.97 10.43 -4.19
N PRO A 82 -31.09 9.68 -4.87
CA PRO A 82 -29.69 10.06 -4.94
C PRO A 82 -29.50 11.51 -5.39
N GLY A 83 -28.69 12.27 -4.65
CA GLY A 83 -28.46 13.69 -4.87
C GLY A 83 -29.36 14.62 -4.04
N ASP A 84 -30.46 14.11 -3.47
CA ASP A 84 -31.22 14.85 -2.47
C ASP A 84 -30.29 15.20 -1.29
N SER A 85 -30.50 16.35 -0.68
CA SER A 85 -29.58 16.82 0.35
C SER A 85 -30.31 17.48 1.51
N GLY A 86 -29.78 17.25 2.70
CA GLY A 86 -30.30 17.82 3.94
C GLY A 86 -29.21 18.49 4.76
N THR A 87 -29.60 19.38 5.66
CA THR A 87 -28.71 19.94 6.67
C THR A 87 -28.89 19.16 7.97
N VAL A 88 -27.79 18.64 8.52
CA VAL A 88 -27.73 18.12 9.87
C VAL A 88 -27.15 19.19 10.79
N ARG A 89 -27.91 19.57 11.82
CA ARG A 89 -27.52 20.54 12.83
C ARG A 89 -27.14 19.81 14.11
N PHE A 90 -25.95 20.10 14.61
CA PHE A 90 -25.45 19.63 15.89
C PHE A 90 -25.49 20.75 16.91
N SER A 91 -25.87 20.43 18.13
CA SER A 91 -25.83 21.35 19.26
C SER A 91 -25.32 20.61 20.48
N PHE A 92 -24.14 21.00 20.96
CA PHE A 92 -23.56 20.50 22.21
C PHE A 92 -23.84 21.50 23.33
N THR A 93 -24.52 21.07 24.39
CA THR A 93 -24.84 21.88 25.56
C THR A 93 -23.99 21.41 26.73
N THR A 94 -23.21 22.31 27.33
CA THR A 94 -22.44 22.03 28.54
C THR A 94 -23.34 21.83 29.74
N GLU A 95 -22.81 21.27 30.83
CA GLU A 95 -23.51 21.18 32.12
C GLU A 95 -24.09 22.54 32.55
N LYS A 96 -23.30 23.61 32.43
CA LYS A 96 -23.71 25.00 32.74
C LYS A 96 -24.66 25.64 31.71
N GLY A 97 -25.19 24.88 30.77
CA GLY A 97 -26.16 25.36 29.77
C GLY A 97 -25.57 26.12 28.57
N LYS A 98 -24.25 26.26 28.46
CA LYS A 98 -23.62 26.91 27.29
C LYS A 98 -23.79 26.03 26.07
N LYS A 99 -24.21 26.62 24.95
CA LYS A 99 -24.47 25.89 23.70
C LYS A 99 -23.41 26.17 22.64
N LEU A 100 -22.84 25.12 22.07
CA LEU A 100 -22.01 25.14 20.86
C LEU A 100 -22.84 24.54 19.73
N SER A 101 -22.82 25.17 18.56
CA SER A 101 -23.58 24.69 17.39
C SER A 101 -22.66 24.46 16.20
N ALA A 102 -22.94 23.41 15.44
CA ALA A 102 -22.31 23.13 14.15
C ALA A 102 -23.38 22.65 13.17
N ARG A 103 -23.11 22.77 11.87
CA ARG A 103 -23.98 22.22 10.82
C ARG A 103 -23.15 21.60 9.72
N THR A 104 -23.67 20.56 9.11
CA THR A 104 -23.11 19.95 7.91
C THR A 104 -24.21 19.65 6.92
N ARG A 105 -23.85 19.61 5.63
CA ARG A 105 -24.74 19.14 4.57
C ARG A 105 -24.44 17.67 4.32
N VAL A 106 -25.49 16.87 4.23
CA VAL A 106 -25.39 15.47 3.78
C VAL A 106 -26.15 15.30 2.48
N VAL A 107 -25.71 14.36 1.67
CA VAL A 107 -26.32 14.01 0.38
C VAL A 107 -26.73 12.55 0.46
N VAL A 108 -27.90 12.23 -0.12
CA VAL A 108 -28.38 10.87 -0.28
C VAL A 108 -27.61 10.22 -1.42
N GLY A 109 -27.05 9.04 -1.18
CA GLY A 109 -26.12 8.37 -2.08
C GLY A 109 -24.69 8.88 -1.93
N GLU A 110 -23.75 8.15 -2.53
CA GLU A 110 -22.32 8.48 -2.48
C GLU A 110 -21.68 8.41 -3.87
N PRO A 111 -20.66 9.25 -4.16
CA PRO A 111 -19.83 9.04 -5.31
C PRO A 111 -18.91 7.85 -5.04
N VAL A 112 -18.83 6.89 -5.96
CA VAL A 112 -17.92 5.74 -5.84
C VAL A 112 -16.92 5.84 -6.98
N VAL A 113 -15.70 6.27 -6.64
CA VAL A 113 -14.63 6.45 -7.61
C VAL A 113 -13.84 5.16 -7.75
N LYS A 114 -13.70 4.69 -8.99
CA LYS A 114 -12.92 3.50 -9.33
C LYS A 114 -11.95 3.82 -10.46
N VAL A 115 -10.78 3.20 -10.44
CA VAL A 115 -9.81 3.24 -11.53
C VAL A 115 -9.88 1.94 -12.34
N ARG A 116 -9.63 2.03 -13.64
CA ARG A 116 -9.46 0.83 -14.46
C ARG A 116 -8.16 0.13 -14.06
N THR A 117 -8.24 -1.19 -13.89
CA THR A 117 -7.10 -2.01 -13.48
C THR A 117 -6.70 -3.00 -14.56
N THR A 118 -5.39 -3.18 -14.68
CA THR A 118 -4.73 -4.29 -15.35
C THR A 118 -4.01 -5.07 -14.27
N LYS A 119 -4.28 -6.37 -14.10
CA LYS A 119 -3.63 -7.12 -13.00
C LYS A 119 -2.12 -7.25 -13.21
N VAL A 120 -1.73 -7.60 -14.44
CA VAL A 120 -0.34 -7.80 -14.83
C VAL A 120 -0.12 -7.17 -16.21
N PHE A 121 0.93 -6.37 -16.34
CA PHE A 121 1.51 -6.02 -17.62
C PHE A 121 2.57 -7.07 -17.93
N GLU A 122 2.26 -7.95 -18.87
CA GLU A 122 3.15 -9.03 -19.35
C GLU A 122 4.04 -8.53 -20.49
N ASP A 123 5.15 -9.22 -20.71
CA ASP A 123 6.06 -9.04 -21.86
C ASP A 123 6.50 -7.59 -22.09
N VAL A 124 6.73 -6.84 -21.01
CA VAL A 124 7.14 -5.44 -21.10
C VAL A 124 8.62 -5.37 -21.46
N GLY A 125 8.96 -4.75 -22.59
CA GLY A 125 10.36 -4.70 -23.03
C GLY A 125 11.29 -4.01 -22.01
N PRO A 126 12.49 -4.56 -21.73
CA PRO A 126 13.51 -3.87 -20.92
C PRO A 126 13.92 -2.55 -21.59
N GLY A 127 14.07 -1.49 -20.81
CA GLY A 127 14.41 -0.15 -21.33
C GLY A 127 13.27 0.54 -22.10
N SER A 128 12.10 -0.09 -22.22
CA SER A 128 10.98 0.45 -22.98
C SER A 128 10.19 1.54 -22.21
N VAL A 129 9.21 2.13 -22.90
CA VAL A 129 8.22 3.02 -22.28
C VAL A 129 6.88 2.30 -22.22
N LEU A 130 6.41 1.99 -21.00
CA LEU A 130 5.08 1.48 -20.75
C LEU A 130 4.06 2.63 -20.80
N SER A 131 3.26 2.68 -21.87
CA SER A 131 2.16 3.63 -22.01
C SER A 131 0.84 3.02 -21.51
N THR A 132 0.29 3.56 -20.43
CA THR A 132 -0.97 3.08 -19.83
C THR A 132 -2.01 4.20 -19.67
N PRO A 133 -3.25 4.03 -20.17
CA PRO A 133 -4.28 5.03 -19.96
C PRO A 133 -4.89 4.89 -18.57
N VAL A 134 -4.80 5.95 -17.77
CA VAL A 134 -5.51 6.06 -16.48
C VAL A 134 -6.96 6.45 -16.74
N VAL A 135 -7.89 5.56 -16.39
CA VAL A 135 -9.33 5.77 -16.57
C VAL A 135 -10.01 5.76 -15.21
N VAL A 136 -10.75 6.81 -14.90
CA VAL A 136 -11.48 6.99 -13.64
C VAL A 136 -12.98 6.95 -13.93
N ARG A 137 -13.70 6.07 -13.23
CA ARG A 137 -15.14 5.86 -13.38
C ARG A 137 -15.88 6.17 -12.09
N ASN A 138 -17.04 6.79 -12.21
CA ASN A 138 -18.00 6.90 -11.13
C ASN A 138 -18.99 5.73 -11.21
N THR A 139 -18.92 4.81 -10.26
CA THR A 139 -19.90 3.71 -10.10
C THR A 139 -20.90 3.96 -8.98
N GLY A 140 -20.89 5.17 -8.40
CA GLY A 140 -21.82 5.58 -7.36
C GLY A 140 -23.09 6.19 -7.93
N GLU A 141 -23.90 6.74 -7.04
CA GLU A 141 -25.25 7.23 -7.36
C GLU A 141 -25.32 8.74 -7.53
N VAL A 142 -24.29 9.47 -7.08
CA VAL A 142 -24.19 10.92 -7.21
C VAL A 142 -22.93 11.35 -7.96
N PRO A 143 -22.90 12.57 -8.55
CA PRO A 143 -21.77 13.02 -9.34
C PRO A 143 -20.50 13.19 -8.51
N VAL A 144 -19.35 12.79 -9.07
CA VAL A 144 -18.02 13.10 -8.53
C VAL A 144 -17.71 14.58 -8.78
N ARG A 145 -17.30 15.31 -7.74
CA ARG A 145 -16.95 16.74 -7.81
C ARG A 145 -15.45 16.94 -7.59
N GLY A 146 -14.74 16.91 -8.70
CA GLY A 146 -13.29 16.95 -8.72
C GLY A 146 -12.71 15.57 -8.38
N VAL A 147 -11.54 15.29 -8.95
CA VAL A 147 -10.86 14.00 -8.77
C VAL A 147 -9.49 14.24 -8.15
N GLY A 148 -9.22 13.52 -7.06
CA GLY A 148 -7.86 13.32 -6.58
C GLY A 148 -7.33 11.98 -7.08
N LEU A 149 -6.06 11.93 -7.42
CA LEU A 149 -5.39 10.75 -7.95
C LEU A 149 -4.01 10.62 -7.31
N GLN A 150 -3.68 9.42 -6.85
CA GLN A 150 -2.34 9.02 -6.46
C GLN A 150 -1.85 7.94 -7.42
N LEU A 151 -0.67 8.16 -7.98
CA LEU A 151 0.04 7.25 -8.85
C LEU A 151 1.36 6.91 -8.16
N ALA A 152 1.69 5.64 -8.03
CA ALA A 152 2.98 5.22 -7.51
C ALA A 152 3.58 4.12 -8.38
N VAL A 153 4.90 4.13 -8.50
CA VAL A 153 5.68 3.18 -9.28
C VAL A 153 6.69 2.47 -8.38
N GLY A 154 6.88 1.17 -8.61
CA GLY A 154 7.87 0.36 -7.92
C GLY A 154 9.29 0.58 -8.44
N THR A 155 10.24 -0.10 -7.82
CA THR A 155 11.65 -0.16 -8.28
C THR A 155 11.71 -0.54 -9.76
N GLY A 156 12.59 0.11 -10.52
CA GLY A 156 12.70 -0.12 -11.97
C GLY A 156 11.70 0.63 -12.83
N LEU A 157 10.72 1.33 -12.26
CA LEU A 157 9.79 2.20 -13.01
C LEU A 157 9.96 3.66 -12.62
N ARG A 158 9.86 4.55 -13.61
CA ARG A 158 9.92 6.01 -13.39
C ARG A 158 8.90 6.71 -14.27
N PHE A 159 8.27 7.76 -13.75
CA PHE A 159 7.46 8.65 -14.59
C PHE A 159 8.36 9.31 -15.63
N GLU A 160 7.98 9.22 -16.90
CA GLU A 160 8.71 9.91 -17.98
C GLU A 160 8.59 11.43 -17.83
N ASN A 161 7.42 11.91 -17.38
CA ASN A 161 7.14 13.32 -17.17
C ASN A 161 6.75 13.59 -15.72
N ARG A 162 7.21 14.73 -15.20
CA ARG A 162 6.69 15.30 -13.94
C ARG A 162 5.58 16.28 -14.27
N TYR A 163 4.32 15.83 -14.22
CA TYR A 163 3.20 16.62 -14.70
C TYR A 163 2.92 17.84 -13.83
N GLY A 164 2.73 19.01 -14.44
CA GLY A 164 2.66 20.29 -13.70
C GLY A 164 1.44 20.51 -12.80
N ASN A 165 0.42 19.65 -12.90
CA ASN A 165 -0.73 19.62 -11.98
C ASN A 165 -0.67 18.47 -10.96
N CYS A 166 0.50 17.83 -10.82
CA CYS A 166 0.78 16.83 -9.81
C CYS A 166 1.90 17.33 -8.90
N ARG A 167 1.81 16.97 -7.61
CA ARG A 167 2.88 17.17 -6.62
C ARG A 167 3.65 15.87 -6.41
N TYR A 168 4.92 16.00 -6.04
CA TYR A 168 5.86 14.90 -5.87
C TYR A 168 6.46 14.98 -4.45
N PRO A 169 5.82 14.37 -3.45
CA PRO A 169 6.20 14.49 -2.05
C PRO A 169 7.44 13.66 -1.70
N GLU A 170 8.18 14.13 -0.70
CA GLU A 170 9.33 13.42 -0.11
C GLU A 170 8.88 12.44 0.99
N PRO A 171 9.59 11.32 1.22
CA PRO A 171 10.81 10.88 0.53
C PRO A 171 10.57 10.13 -0.79
N GLN A 172 9.32 9.99 -1.25
CA GLN A 172 8.95 9.24 -2.46
C GLN A 172 9.09 10.05 -3.76
N LYS A 173 9.93 11.08 -3.77
CA LYS A 173 10.06 11.97 -4.93
C LYS A 173 10.54 11.19 -6.14
N GLY A 174 9.72 11.20 -7.19
CA GLY A 174 9.99 10.49 -8.45
C GLY A 174 9.36 9.09 -8.55
N SER A 175 8.96 8.48 -7.42
CA SER A 175 8.21 7.21 -7.41
C SER A 175 6.73 7.39 -7.05
N LEU A 176 6.32 8.59 -6.62
CA LEU A 176 4.93 8.92 -6.31
C LEU A 176 4.52 10.27 -6.89
N ALA A 177 3.32 10.34 -7.47
CA ALA A 177 2.69 11.57 -7.94
C ALA A 177 1.27 11.68 -7.35
N VAL A 178 0.94 12.85 -6.79
CA VAL A 178 -0.44 13.16 -6.37
C VAL A 178 -0.99 14.29 -7.21
N CYS A 179 -2.03 14.00 -7.98
CA CYS A 179 -2.65 14.91 -8.94
C CYS A 179 -4.06 15.29 -8.49
N GLU A 180 -4.44 16.55 -8.74
CA GLU A 180 -5.78 17.04 -8.42
C GLU A 180 -6.42 17.71 -9.62
N PHE A 181 -7.70 17.40 -9.82
CA PHE A 181 -8.50 17.87 -10.93
C PHE A 181 -9.82 18.47 -10.42
N PRO A 182 -9.80 19.66 -9.77
CA PRO A 182 -10.98 20.24 -9.12
C PRO A 182 -12.13 20.57 -10.08
N GLY A 183 -11.83 20.83 -11.35
CA GLY A 183 -12.82 21.12 -12.39
C GLY A 183 -13.57 19.89 -12.93
N VAL A 184 -13.09 18.67 -12.67
CA VAL A 184 -13.66 17.45 -13.26
C VAL A 184 -15.01 17.13 -12.65
N ARG A 185 -15.96 16.72 -13.48
CA ARG A 185 -17.25 16.19 -13.06
C ARG A 185 -17.49 14.85 -13.74
N ILE A 186 -17.85 13.83 -12.97
CA ILE A 186 -18.16 12.50 -13.50
C ILE A 186 -19.55 12.11 -13.02
N GLN A 187 -20.53 12.07 -13.93
CA GLN A 187 -21.88 11.63 -13.59
C GLN A 187 -21.90 10.14 -13.22
N PRO A 188 -22.91 9.67 -12.48
CA PRO A 188 -23.13 8.25 -12.23
C PRO A 188 -23.01 7.42 -13.53
N GLY A 189 -22.22 6.35 -13.48
CA GLY A 189 -21.98 5.44 -14.61
C GLY A 189 -20.96 5.92 -15.65
N GLN A 190 -20.60 7.22 -15.66
CA GLN A 190 -19.64 7.79 -16.61
C GLN A 190 -18.19 7.61 -16.16
N ALA A 191 -17.27 7.79 -17.11
CA ALA A 191 -15.84 7.73 -16.87
C ALA A 191 -15.08 8.81 -17.66
N VAL A 192 -13.92 9.18 -17.14
CA VAL A 192 -12.95 10.07 -17.78
C VAL A 192 -11.62 9.34 -17.95
N VAL A 193 -10.89 9.68 -19.00
CA VAL A 193 -9.54 9.20 -19.27
C VAL A 193 -8.57 10.36 -19.17
N LEU A 194 -7.40 10.13 -18.57
CA LEU A 194 -6.34 11.13 -18.51
C LEU A 194 -5.58 11.19 -19.83
N ARG A 195 -5.19 12.42 -20.23
CA ARG A 195 -4.44 12.71 -21.45
C ARG A 195 -3.26 13.65 -21.16
N PRO A 196 -2.07 13.41 -21.75
CA PRO A 196 -1.71 12.21 -22.51
C PRO A 196 -1.79 10.93 -21.67
N ALA A 197 -1.70 9.76 -22.30
CA ALA A 197 -1.56 8.51 -21.55
C ALA A 197 -0.33 8.59 -20.65
N LEU A 198 -0.38 7.91 -19.51
CA LEU A 198 0.74 7.89 -18.59
C LEU A 198 1.88 7.09 -19.23
N ALA A 199 3.06 7.68 -19.28
CA ALA A 199 4.24 7.05 -19.82
C ALA A 199 5.25 6.78 -18.70
N LEU A 200 5.62 5.51 -18.56
CA LEU A 200 6.50 5.00 -17.52
C LEU A 200 7.75 4.40 -18.17
N ASN A 201 8.92 4.93 -17.83
CA ASN A 201 10.20 4.34 -18.25
C ASN A 201 10.45 3.06 -17.46
N VAL A 202 10.76 1.99 -18.17
CA VAL A 202 11.06 0.66 -17.64
C VAL A 202 12.57 0.47 -17.60
N ALA A 203 13.11 0.07 -16.45
CA ALA A 203 14.53 -0.24 -16.32
C ALA A 203 14.90 -1.47 -17.16
N GLU A 204 16.15 -1.51 -17.62
CA GLU A 204 16.69 -2.67 -18.34
C GLU A 204 17.01 -3.84 -17.41
N THR A 205 17.26 -3.54 -16.13
CA THR A 205 17.89 -4.44 -15.17
C THR A 205 16.95 -5.01 -14.10
N GLU A 206 15.64 -4.86 -14.26
CA GLU A 206 14.65 -5.35 -13.27
C GLU A 206 13.69 -6.33 -13.95
N MET A 207 13.41 -7.48 -13.32
CA MET A 207 12.43 -8.44 -13.83
C MET A 207 11.00 -8.08 -13.44
N TYR A 208 10.84 -7.56 -12.22
CA TYR A 208 9.54 -7.32 -11.61
C TYR A 208 9.45 -5.90 -11.08
N SER A 209 8.34 -5.25 -11.38
CA SER A 209 7.99 -3.95 -10.80
C SER A 209 6.49 -3.86 -10.58
N SER A 210 6.03 -2.67 -10.27
CA SER A 210 4.64 -2.43 -9.95
C SER A 210 4.17 -1.03 -10.28
N PHE A 211 2.90 -0.94 -10.61
CA PHE A 211 2.21 0.31 -10.79
C PHE A 211 0.96 0.34 -9.93
N ARG A 212 0.87 1.34 -9.07
CA ARG A 212 -0.20 1.51 -8.09
C ARG A 212 -0.99 2.77 -8.39
N GLN A 213 -2.31 2.65 -8.31
CA GLN A 213 -3.25 3.72 -8.61
C GLN A 213 -4.33 3.80 -7.54
N GLN A 214 -4.66 5.01 -7.15
CA GLN A 214 -5.81 5.29 -6.30
C GLN A 214 -6.48 6.59 -6.77
N ALA A 215 -7.81 6.60 -6.86
CA ALA A 215 -8.59 7.80 -7.14
C ALA A 215 -9.71 8.01 -6.12
N TRP A 216 -10.06 9.28 -5.89
CA TRP A 216 -11.13 9.67 -4.98
C TRP A 216 -11.84 10.94 -5.45
N ALA A 217 -13.04 11.16 -4.92
CA ALA A 217 -13.74 12.42 -5.09
C ALA A 217 -13.13 13.45 -4.12
N LEU A 218 -12.74 14.64 -4.61
CA LEU A 218 -11.99 15.60 -3.78
C LEU A 218 -12.79 16.07 -2.55
N ASP A 219 -14.10 16.14 -2.65
CA ASP A 219 -15.00 16.51 -1.56
C ASP A 219 -15.20 15.39 -0.51
N MET A 220 -14.82 14.15 -0.83
CA MET A 220 -14.83 13.01 0.08
C MET A 220 -13.46 12.68 0.67
N GLY A 221 -12.38 13.06 -0.02
CA GLY A 221 -11.01 12.69 0.33
C GLY A 221 -10.68 11.22 -0.02
N PRO A 222 -9.42 10.81 0.20
CA PRO A 222 -8.97 9.45 -0.08
C PRO A 222 -9.68 8.42 0.81
N ALA A 223 -9.53 7.12 0.48
CA ALA A 223 -10.11 6.05 1.27
C ALA A 223 -9.61 6.12 2.74
N LYS A 224 -10.47 5.72 3.69
CA LYS A 224 -10.25 5.87 5.15
C LYS A 224 -8.87 5.42 5.66
N ASN A 225 -8.30 4.37 5.07
CA ASN A 225 -7.02 3.78 5.49
C ASN A 225 -5.86 4.13 4.54
N SER A 226 -6.11 5.01 3.57
CA SER A 226 -5.08 5.48 2.65
C SER A 226 -4.36 6.68 3.24
N VAL A 227 -3.03 6.61 3.20
CA VAL A 227 -2.18 7.75 3.51
C VAL A 227 -1.74 8.36 2.19
N VAL A 228 -2.23 9.56 1.91
CA VAL A 228 -1.79 10.36 0.77
C VAL A 228 -0.81 11.40 1.30
N PRO A 229 0.48 11.35 0.94
CA PRO A 229 1.44 12.31 1.47
C PRO A 229 1.07 13.75 1.08
N GLU A 230 1.26 14.65 2.04
CA GLU A 230 1.13 16.09 1.84
C GLU A 230 2.45 16.71 1.37
N GLY A 231 2.38 17.94 0.86
CA GLY A 231 3.56 18.66 0.39
C GLY A 231 4.15 18.11 -0.93
N GLY A 232 5.41 18.49 -1.18
CA GLY A 232 6.10 18.20 -2.44
C GLY A 232 5.90 19.29 -3.49
N ASP A 233 6.94 19.51 -4.29
CA ASP A 233 6.91 20.45 -5.40
C ASP A 233 5.99 19.93 -6.51
N ARG A 234 5.42 20.88 -7.26
CA ARG A 234 4.74 20.54 -8.51
C ARG A 234 5.76 20.14 -9.56
N GLY A 235 5.32 19.28 -10.48
CA GLY A 235 6.07 19.04 -11.71
C GLY A 235 6.23 20.31 -12.56
N ASP A 236 7.21 20.29 -13.43
CA ASP A 236 7.52 21.33 -14.43
C ASP A 236 7.19 20.89 -15.86
N GLY A 237 6.79 19.63 -16.05
CA GLY A 237 6.39 19.05 -17.32
C GLY A 237 4.94 19.37 -17.73
N PRO A 238 4.44 18.72 -18.81
CA PRO A 238 3.11 18.96 -19.34
C PRO A 238 2.01 18.70 -18.28
N ARG A 239 0.84 19.31 -18.45
CA ARG A 239 -0.29 19.07 -17.53
C ARG A 239 -1.12 17.88 -18.02
N LEU A 240 -1.53 17.03 -17.09
CA LEU A 240 -2.56 16.04 -17.36
C LEU A 240 -3.91 16.75 -17.54
N THR A 241 -4.64 16.35 -18.56
CA THR A 241 -6.00 16.79 -18.86
C THR A 241 -6.95 15.60 -18.84
N THR A 242 -8.25 15.84 -18.84
CA THR A 242 -9.27 14.78 -18.82
C THR A 242 -10.12 14.86 -20.07
N GLY A 243 -10.36 13.72 -20.71
CA GLY A 243 -11.36 13.55 -21.76
C GLY A 243 -12.44 12.55 -21.36
N ALA A 244 -13.57 12.56 -22.07
CA ALA A 244 -14.57 11.51 -21.92
C ALA A 244 -13.99 10.15 -22.34
N ALA A 245 -14.11 9.13 -21.49
CA ALA A 245 -13.69 7.77 -21.81
C ALA A 245 -14.68 7.12 -22.79
N LYS A 246 -14.16 6.47 -23.84
CA LYS A 246 -15.00 5.82 -24.88
C LYS A 246 -14.38 4.51 -25.35
N GLY A 247 -15.21 3.63 -25.92
CA GLY A 247 -14.74 2.41 -26.59
C GLY A 247 -13.83 1.56 -25.70
N ALA A 248 -12.57 1.40 -26.11
CA ALA A 248 -11.56 0.63 -25.39
C ALA A 248 -11.26 1.15 -23.97
N ASP A 249 -11.45 2.44 -23.69
CA ASP A 249 -11.25 3.02 -22.34
C ASP A 249 -12.16 2.38 -21.31
N LEU A 250 -13.37 1.96 -21.73
CA LEU A 250 -14.40 1.41 -20.86
C LEU A 250 -14.33 -0.12 -20.72
N LYS A 251 -13.46 -0.77 -21.50
CA LYS A 251 -13.23 -2.22 -21.40
C LYS A 251 -12.32 -2.52 -20.22
N GLY A 252 -12.54 -3.66 -19.57
CA GLY A 252 -11.76 -4.14 -18.43
C GLY A 252 -12.43 -3.94 -17.08
N THR A 253 -11.69 -4.24 -16.02
CA THR A 253 -12.19 -4.21 -14.65
C THR A 253 -11.94 -2.85 -14.01
N PHE A 254 -12.88 -2.39 -13.20
CA PHE A 254 -12.76 -1.17 -12.39
C PHE A 254 -12.76 -1.52 -10.91
N ALA A 255 -11.76 -1.04 -10.18
CA ALA A 255 -11.59 -1.27 -8.76
C ALA A 255 -11.47 0.07 -8.01
N GLY A 256 -12.01 0.11 -6.79
CA GLY A 256 -11.90 1.28 -5.91
C GLY A 256 -10.80 1.06 -4.86
N GLY A 257 -10.46 2.11 -4.14
CA GLY A 257 -9.39 2.08 -3.15
C GLY A 257 -8.03 2.02 -3.80
N ASP A 258 -7.13 1.27 -3.18
CA ASP A 258 -5.78 1.10 -3.67
C ASP A 258 -5.68 -0.07 -4.65
N VAL A 259 -5.26 0.22 -5.88
CA VAL A 259 -5.24 -0.74 -6.99
C VAL A 259 -3.80 -0.98 -7.41
N TRP A 260 -3.40 -2.24 -7.39
CA TRP A 260 -2.07 -2.70 -7.76
C TRP A 260 -2.06 -3.41 -9.11
N SER A 261 -1.01 -3.15 -9.88
CA SER A 261 -0.67 -3.84 -11.12
C SER A 261 0.77 -4.32 -11.03
N GLU A 262 1.00 -5.61 -11.30
CA GLU A 262 2.35 -6.14 -11.50
C GLU A 262 2.86 -5.75 -12.89
N VAL A 263 4.16 -5.47 -13.00
CA VAL A 263 4.84 -5.23 -14.27
C VAL A 263 5.94 -6.28 -14.41
N ARG A 264 5.81 -7.16 -15.40
CA ARG A 264 6.79 -8.20 -15.73
C ARG A 264 7.56 -7.78 -16.96
N VAL A 265 8.85 -7.57 -16.78
CA VAL A 265 9.75 -7.17 -17.85
C VAL A 265 10.21 -8.41 -18.60
N ASP A 266 10.27 -8.38 -19.92
CA ASP A 266 10.75 -9.50 -20.76
C ASP A 266 12.29 -9.58 -20.71
N THR A 267 12.80 -10.16 -19.62
CA THR A 267 14.24 -10.27 -19.32
C THR A 267 14.49 -11.46 -18.38
N TYR A 268 15.73 -11.80 -18.05
CA TYR A 268 16.05 -12.95 -17.20
C TYR A 268 17.14 -12.62 -16.19
N ALA A 269 17.25 -13.47 -15.17
CA ALA A 269 18.36 -13.52 -14.25
C ALA A 269 19.02 -14.91 -14.32
N ASP A 270 20.34 -14.95 -14.17
CA ASP A 270 21.15 -16.17 -14.23
C ASP A 270 22.11 -16.09 -13.05
N PHE A 271 21.92 -16.93 -12.02
CA PHE A 271 22.78 -16.87 -10.84
C PHE A 271 23.69 -18.08 -10.78
N GLU A 272 24.99 -17.82 -10.79
CA GLU A 272 26.02 -18.83 -10.63
C GLU A 272 26.49 -18.92 -9.18
N VAL A 273 26.58 -20.14 -8.67
CA VAL A 273 27.33 -20.45 -7.44
C VAL A 273 28.62 -21.19 -7.78
N PHE A 274 29.64 -21.02 -6.94
CA PHE A 274 30.98 -21.51 -7.20
C PHE A 274 31.34 -22.68 -6.29
N ALA A 275 32.00 -23.69 -6.86
CA ALA A 275 32.54 -24.79 -6.09
C ALA A 275 33.58 -24.30 -5.09
N VAL A 276 33.61 -24.93 -3.91
CA VAL A 276 34.59 -24.63 -2.86
C VAL A 276 35.29 -25.91 -2.46
N GLU A 277 36.61 -25.90 -2.52
CA GLU A 277 37.44 -26.98 -1.98
C GLU A 277 38.18 -26.48 -0.74
N VAL A 278 38.17 -27.28 0.31
CA VAL A 278 38.88 -26.99 1.56
C VAL A 278 39.67 -28.23 1.99
N SER A 279 40.93 -28.04 2.36
CA SER A 279 41.80 -29.09 2.89
C SER A 279 42.32 -28.69 4.26
N GLY A 280 42.46 -29.67 5.15
CA GLY A 280 42.93 -29.44 6.51
C GLY A 280 42.83 -30.70 7.37
N GLY A 281 43.63 -30.74 8.44
CA GLY A 281 43.60 -31.86 9.38
C GLY A 281 42.28 -31.94 10.15
N ARG A 282 41.95 -33.13 10.65
CA ARG A 282 40.77 -33.33 11.51
C ARG A 282 40.79 -32.38 12.71
N GLY A 283 39.70 -31.64 12.91
CA GLY A 283 39.54 -30.63 13.96
C GLY A 283 40.04 -29.23 13.60
N SER A 284 40.69 -29.04 12.45
CA SER A 284 41.08 -27.71 11.97
C SER A 284 39.86 -26.88 11.57
N GLU A 285 39.96 -25.56 11.75
CA GLU A 285 38.91 -24.60 11.40
C GLU A 285 39.31 -23.81 10.16
N HIS A 286 38.43 -23.76 9.17
CA HIS A 286 38.67 -23.09 7.89
C HIS A 286 37.47 -22.24 7.49
N THR A 287 37.74 -21.01 7.07
CA THR A 287 36.71 -20.13 6.50
C THR A 287 36.51 -20.45 5.02
N VAL A 288 35.28 -20.84 4.67
CA VAL A 288 34.82 -21.02 3.29
C VAL A 288 34.02 -19.80 2.84
N ARG A 289 34.21 -19.41 1.58
CA ARG A 289 33.56 -18.26 0.96
C ARG A 289 32.60 -18.73 -0.12
N LEU A 290 31.33 -18.82 0.22
CA LEU A 290 30.28 -19.14 -0.75
C LEU A 290 29.95 -17.87 -1.53
N LYS A 291 29.90 -17.96 -2.86
CA LYS A 291 29.66 -16.81 -3.73
C LYS A 291 28.43 -17.07 -4.59
N VAL A 292 27.63 -16.04 -4.76
CA VAL A 292 26.52 -15.99 -5.72
C VAL A 292 26.80 -14.84 -6.67
N ARG A 293 26.84 -15.09 -7.98
CA ARG A 293 27.06 -14.08 -9.01
C ARG A 293 25.84 -14.02 -9.92
N ASN A 294 25.33 -12.82 -10.20
CA ASN A 294 24.33 -12.64 -11.24
C ASN A 294 25.00 -12.43 -12.60
N ASN A 295 24.97 -13.43 -13.46
CA ASN A 295 25.43 -13.38 -14.85
C ASN A 295 24.35 -12.85 -15.82
N GLY A 296 23.10 -12.82 -15.37
CA GLY A 296 21.96 -12.32 -16.13
C GLY A 296 21.91 -10.79 -16.22
N PRO A 297 21.14 -10.26 -17.19
CA PRO A 297 20.98 -8.82 -17.38
C PRO A 297 20.08 -8.17 -16.33
N ALA A 298 19.26 -8.94 -15.60
CA ALA A 298 18.27 -8.40 -14.69
C ALA A 298 18.34 -8.96 -13.27
N ASN A 299 17.71 -8.22 -12.38
CA ASN A 299 17.50 -8.53 -10.99
C ASN A 299 16.11 -9.17 -10.81
N PRO A 300 16.02 -10.40 -10.25
CA PRO A 300 14.75 -11.07 -9.99
C PRO A 300 14.09 -10.63 -8.67
N GLY A 301 14.73 -9.75 -7.90
CA GLY A 301 14.31 -9.39 -6.55
C GLY A 301 14.85 -10.37 -5.52
N SER A 302 14.00 -10.81 -4.60
CA SER A 302 14.42 -11.69 -3.50
C SER A 302 14.80 -13.09 -4.00
N THR A 303 15.95 -13.58 -3.57
CA THR A 303 16.46 -14.93 -3.87
C THR A 303 17.18 -15.48 -2.65
N THR A 304 17.24 -16.81 -2.52
CA THR A 304 17.80 -17.49 -1.34
C THR A 304 18.98 -18.36 -1.73
N LEU A 305 20.07 -18.26 -0.96
CA LEU A 305 21.17 -19.21 -0.98
C LEU A 305 20.89 -20.32 0.04
N LEU A 306 20.94 -21.57 -0.39
CA LEU A 306 20.90 -22.76 0.43
C LEU A 306 22.32 -23.35 0.52
N PHE A 307 22.80 -23.55 1.74
CA PHE A 307 24.08 -24.18 2.01
C PHE A 307 23.91 -25.39 2.93
N THR A 308 24.27 -26.56 2.40
CA THR A 308 24.35 -27.81 3.16
C THR A 308 25.82 -28.12 3.40
N PRO A 309 26.33 -27.98 4.65
CA PRO A 309 27.71 -28.30 4.96
C PRO A 309 28.02 -29.77 4.66
N PRO A 310 29.28 -30.11 4.31
CA PRO A 310 29.73 -31.49 4.22
C PRO A 310 29.43 -32.25 5.52
N GLU A 311 28.94 -33.49 5.44
CA GLU A 311 28.50 -34.25 6.64
C GLU A 311 29.61 -34.44 7.69
N SER A 312 30.88 -34.46 7.26
CA SER A 312 32.04 -34.55 8.14
C SER A 312 32.40 -33.21 8.80
N ALA A 313 31.85 -32.09 8.34
CA ALA A 313 32.18 -30.76 8.81
C ALA A 313 31.13 -30.20 9.76
N THR A 314 31.54 -29.36 10.70
CA THR A 314 30.63 -28.63 11.60
C THR A 314 30.80 -27.14 11.41
N VAL A 315 29.72 -26.41 11.16
CA VAL A 315 29.76 -24.94 11.11
C VAL A 315 29.96 -24.39 12.52
N VAL A 316 31.08 -23.71 12.74
CA VAL A 316 31.42 -23.06 14.01
C VAL A 316 31.20 -21.55 13.99
N LYS A 317 31.17 -20.94 12.79
CA LYS A 317 30.75 -19.54 12.59
C LYS A 317 29.96 -19.44 11.29
N GLN A 318 28.96 -18.58 11.29
CA GLN A 318 28.13 -18.24 10.13
C GLN A 318 28.14 -16.74 9.87
N PRO A 319 27.69 -16.28 8.69
CA PRO A 319 27.63 -14.86 8.38
C PRO A 319 26.75 -14.09 9.37
N MET A 320 27.22 -12.90 9.77
CA MET A 320 26.52 -12.01 10.71
C MET A 320 26.33 -10.62 10.09
N GLU A 321 25.27 -9.94 10.50
CA GLU A 321 25.01 -8.53 10.17
C GLU A 321 24.95 -7.69 11.44
N ALA A 322 25.38 -6.43 11.35
CA ALA A 322 25.31 -5.49 12.46
C ALA A 322 23.89 -4.95 12.58
N ILE A 323 23.29 -5.07 13.76
CA ILE A 323 21.96 -4.52 14.08
C ILE A 323 22.04 -3.28 14.97
N ASP A 324 23.17 -3.09 15.64
CA ASP A 324 23.51 -1.90 16.42
C ASP A 324 25.04 -1.76 16.50
N GLU A 325 25.53 -0.69 17.12
CA GLU A 325 26.94 -0.51 17.46
C GLU A 325 27.41 -1.71 18.31
N ASP A 326 28.37 -2.46 17.78
CA ASP A 326 28.95 -3.68 18.38
C ASP A 326 27.95 -4.84 18.64
N VAL A 327 26.75 -4.80 18.08
CA VAL A 327 25.76 -5.90 18.18
C VAL A 327 25.53 -6.53 16.81
N TYR A 328 25.74 -7.85 16.76
CA TYR A 328 25.64 -8.64 15.53
C TYR A 328 24.69 -9.81 15.71
N GLU A 329 23.92 -10.11 14.68
CA GLU A 329 23.10 -11.32 14.62
C GLU A 329 23.38 -12.13 13.34
N PRO A 330 23.21 -13.46 13.36
CA PRO A 330 23.23 -14.25 12.14
C PRO A 330 22.07 -13.88 11.22
N TYR A 331 22.35 -13.71 9.92
CA TYR A 331 21.31 -13.43 8.92
C TYR A 331 20.93 -14.67 8.08
N CYS A 332 21.47 -15.84 8.42
CA CYS A 332 21.12 -17.11 7.80
C CYS A 332 20.31 -17.96 8.79
N ASP A 333 19.22 -18.54 8.30
CA ASP A 333 18.37 -19.46 9.07
C ASP A 333 18.86 -20.90 8.91
N LEU A 334 18.89 -21.68 10.00
CA LEU A 334 19.25 -23.10 9.96
C LEU A 334 17.99 -23.97 10.11
N ASP A 335 17.64 -24.73 9.08
CA ASP A 335 16.61 -25.78 9.13
C ASP A 335 17.20 -27.12 8.68
N LYS A 336 17.03 -28.17 9.51
CA LYS A 336 17.44 -29.55 9.19
C LYS A 336 18.85 -29.69 8.60
N GLY A 337 19.81 -28.92 9.12
CA GLY A 337 21.21 -28.98 8.67
C GLY A 337 21.52 -28.17 7.40
N THR A 338 20.56 -27.43 6.85
CA THR A 338 20.74 -26.53 5.71
C THR A 338 20.61 -25.07 6.17
N TYR A 339 21.58 -24.24 5.80
CA TYR A 339 21.55 -22.79 6.00
C TYR A 339 20.84 -22.11 4.84
N SER A 340 19.88 -21.25 5.14
CA SER A 340 19.15 -20.42 4.18
C SER A 340 19.54 -18.96 4.41
N CYS A 341 20.26 -18.37 3.46
CA CYS A 341 20.72 -16.98 3.53
C CYS A 341 20.06 -16.14 2.44
N SER A 342 19.53 -14.97 2.79
CA SER A 342 19.02 -14.03 1.78
C SER A 342 20.16 -13.52 0.89
N VAL A 343 19.99 -13.60 -0.43
CA VAL A 343 20.88 -12.94 -1.40
C VAL A 343 20.64 -11.42 -1.44
N GLY A 344 19.59 -10.94 -0.75
CA GLY A 344 19.22 -9.54 -0.61
C GLY A 344 17.97 -9.21 -1.43
N SER A 345 17.53 -7.95 -1.41
CA SER A 345 16.41 -7.45 -2.23
C SER A 345 16.75 -7.32 -3.72
N GLY A 346 17.72 -8.09 -4.19
CA GLY A 346 18.18 -8.14 -5.56
C GLY A 346 19.69 -7.98 -5.73
N LEU A 347 20.32 -8.96 -6.37
CA LEU A 347 21.72 -8.86 -6.79
C LEU A 347 21.75 -8.26 -8.20
N GLU A 348 22.26 -7.03 -8.33
CA GLU A 348 22.37 -6.36 -9.63
C GLU A 348 23.15 -7.20 -10.65
N ALA A 349 22.86 -6.99 -11.93
CA ALA A 349 23.56 -7.63 -13.04
C ALA A 349 25.09 -7.48 -12.93
N GLY A 350 25.80 -8.59 -13.09
CA GLY A 350 27.26 -8.66 -13.02
C GLY A 350 27.86 -8.54 -11.61
N LYS A 351 27.04 -8.39 -10.56
CA LYS A 351 27.53 -8.33 -9.18
C LYS A 351 27.66 -9.71 -8.56
N THR A 352 28.44 -9.77 -7.48
CA THR A 352 28.66 -10.97 -6.69
C THR A 352 28.43 -10.67 -5.21
N ARG A 353 27.68 -11.52 -4.54
CA ARG A 353 27.54 -11.53 -3.07
C ARG A 353 28.34 -12.70 -2.51
N THR A 354 29.00 -12.47 -1.37
CA THR A 354 29.81 -13.48 -0.68
C THR A 354 29.26 -13.73 0.72
N PHE A 355 29.25 -15.01 1.13
CA PHE A 355 28.83 -15.49 2.43
C PHE A 355 29.99 -16.26 3.06
N GLU A 356 30.41 -15.86 4.25
CA GLU A 356 31.55 -16.46 4.95
C GLU A 356 31.08 -17.39 6.07
N PHE A 357 31.40 -18.69 5.94
CA PHE A 357 31.18 -19.69 6.98
C PHE A 357 32.53 -20.20 7.48
N THR A 358 32.65 -20.51 8.76
CA THR A 358 33.81 -21.23 9.29
C THR A 358 33.42 -22.66 9.62
N LEU A 359 34.10 -23.61 9.01
CA LEU A 359 33.90 -25.05 9.17
C LEU A 359 35.01 -25.64 10.02
N ARG A 360 34.64 -26.47 11.00
CA ARG A 360 35.54 -27.40 11.66
C ARG A 360 35.50 -28.73 10.92
N LEU A 361 36.63 -29.18 10.38
CA LEU A 361 36.71 -30.33 9.48
C LEU A 361 36.78 -31.66 10.25
N GLY A 362 36.05 -32.68 9.81
CA GLY A 362 36.06 -34.02 10.41
C GLY A 362 36.65 -35.13 9.53
N GLY A 363 36.87 -34.87 8.24
CA GLY A 363 37.39 -35.80 7.23
C GLY A 363 36.83 -35.51 5.83
N PRO A 364 37.17 -36.30 4.80
CA PRO A 364 36.64 -36.10 3.46
C PRO A 364 35.12 -36.27 3.42
N ALA A 365 34.43 -35.27 2.88
CA ALA A 365 33.00 -35.32 2.61
C ALA A 365 32.63 -34.23 1.61
N GLU A 366 31.44 -34.35 1.03
CA GLU A 366 30.88 -33.37 0.13
C GLU A 366 29.60 -32.79 0.74
N GLY A 367 29.45 -31.48 0.63
CA GLY A 367 28.23 -30.73 0.85
C GLY A 367 27.87 -29.96 -0.43
N SER A 368 26.89 -29.07 -0.35
CA SER A 368 26.43 -28.34 -1.51
C SER A 368 26.06 -26.90 -1.19
N VAL A 369 26.21 -26.04 -2.18
CA VAL A 369 25.64 -24.71 -2.21
C VAL A 369 24.71 -24.63 -3.41
N ARG A 370 23.51 -24.06 -3.21
CA ARG A 370 22.51 -23.89 -4.24
C ARG A 370 21.80 -22.55 -4.10
N VAL A 371 21.42 -21.94 -5.20
CA VAL A 371 20.48 -20.81 -5.18
C VAL A 371 19.08 -21.26 -5.61
N THR A 372 18.06 -20.65 -4.99
CA THR A 372 16.65 -20.93 -5.29
C THR A 372 15.82 -19.66 -5.37
N ASP A 373 14.89 -19.66 -6.32
CA ASP A 373 13.86 -18.65 -6.54
C ASP A 373 12.93 -18.50 -5.32
N ALA A 374 12.32 -17.33 -5.18
CA ALA A 374 11.23 -17.14 -4.23
C ALA A 374 9.96 -17.89 -4.70
N PRO A 375 9.04 -18.29 -3.78
CA PRO A 375 7.88 -19.14 -4.09
C PRO A 375 6.92 -18.66 -5.19
N ASP A 376 7.00 -17.41 -5.63
CA ASP A 376 6.16 -16.80 -6.68
C ASP A 376 6.99 -16.05 -7.75
N SER A 377 8.30 -16.31 -7.83
CA SER A 377 9.19 -15.74 -8.84
C SER A 377 9.68 -16.82 -9.81
N ASP A 378 9.96 -16.41 -11.04
CA ASP A 378 10.63 -17.22 -12.06
C ASP A 378 11.75 -16.38 -12.67
N ARG A 379 13.00 -16.71 -12.35
CA ARG A 379 14.18 -16.03 -12.91
C ARG A 379 14.31 -16.17 -14.43
N ARG A 380 13.57 -17.10 -15.06
CA ARG A 380 13.72 -17.51 -16.46
C ARG A 380 15.19 -17.84 -16.76
N ASP A 381 15.80 -18.58 -15.85
CA ASP A 381 17.22 -18.87 -15.85
C ASP A 381 17.62 -19.67 -17.10
N PRO A 382 18.50 -19.15 -17.98
CA PRO A 382 18.95 -19.85 -19.17
C PRO A 382 19.93 -20.99 -18.88
N ASP A 383 20.58 -21.02 -17.70
CA ASP A 383 21.58 -22.02 -17.32
C ASP A 383 21.38 -22.52 -15.87
N PRO A 384 20.27 -23.22 -15.58
CA PRO A 384 19.97 -23.70 -14.23
C PRO A 384 20.96 -24.74 -13.68
N ALA A 385 21.94 -25.19 -14.48
CA ALA A 385 22.99 -26.09 -14.02
C ALA A 385 24.02 -25.37 -13.14
N ASN A 386 24.20 -24.06 -13.32
CA ASN A 386 25.17 -23.25 -12.56
C ASN A 386 24.60 -22.75 -11.20
N ASP A 387 23.31 -22.98 -10.96
CA ASP A 387 22.62 -22.68 -9.71
C ASP A 387 23.10 -23.55 -8.52
N THR A 388 23.88 -24.61 -8.77
CA THR A 388 24.36 -25.54 -7.73
C THR A 388 25.84 -25.87 -7.91
N ALA A 389 26.60 -25.87 -6.81
CA ALA A 389 27.99 -26.27 -6.81
C ALA A 389 28.37 -27.07 -5.55
N PRO A 390 29.37 -27.97 -5.64
CA PRO A 390 29.82 -28.73 -4.49
C PRO A 390 30.66 -27.89 -3.52
N VAL A 391 30.59 -28.24 -2.25
CA VAL A 391 31.53 -27.80 -1.22
C VAL A 391 32.25 -29.04 -0.71
N THR A 392 33.53 -29.20 -1.01
CA THR A 392 34.26 -30.46 -0.80
C THR A 392 35.35 -30.29 0.25
N VAL A 393 35.33 -31.17 1.26
CA VAL A 393 36.47 -31.38 2.16
C VAL A 393 37.37 -32.42 1.51
N LEU A 394 38.58 -32.00 1.16
CA LEU A 394 39.61 -32.87 0.59
C LEU A 394 40.31 -33.71 1.67
N PRO A 395 41.00 -34.80 1.27
CA PRO A 395 41.78 -35.66 2.16
C PRO A 395 42.83 -34.96 3.03
#